data_AF-A0A673JA59-F1
#
_entry.id   AF-A0A673JA59-F1
#
_cell.length_a   1.000
_cell.length_b   1.000
_cell.length_c   1.000
_cell.angle_alpha   90.00
_cell.angle_beta   90.00
_cell.angle_gamma   90.00
#
_symmetry.space_group_name_H-M   'P 1'
#
loop_
_entity.id
_entity.type
_entity.pdbx_description
1 polymer ?
#
loop_
_entity_poly.entity_id
_entity_poly.type
_entity_poly.pdbx_seq_one_letter_code
_entity_poly.pdbx_strand_id
1 'polypeptide(L)'
;VTTDEIHQTVYSVKGLTEGSNATFVCKITGQPKPVIKWFKRGKEIQADGTKIKIQEFKGGYHQLVIADCDTEDSTVYQIRATNQGGSISATVSLDVESKLSMDEVTAKLGQTATLKCQIIGRPIPEIKWYKGGKEIKEGRKYAATSDGRNHTLTISTDQQEDEGLYTCKAVNEAGECETSGTLVLEAAPQFPVPLKDKFFATCGSTVRSMITNYIVEKREDKEGAEWELVSSSITGTSCRIPNLVENEGYFFRVSAQNRYGNSESLETPSAILIKSQLRK
;
A
#
# COMPACT_ATOMS: atom_id res chain seq x y z
N VAL A 1 -13.20 -20.51 -54.09
CA VAL A 1 -13.38 -21.09 -52.75
C VAL A 1 -13.89 -19.96 -51.88
N THR A 2 -15.16 -20.06 -51.49
CA THR A 2 -15.91 -19.04 -50.76
C THR A 2 -15.41 -18.94 -49.32
N THR A 3 -15.27 -17.71 -48.84
CA THR A 3 -14.78 -17.27 -47.51
C THR A 3 -15.77 -17.56 -46.37
N ASP A 4 -16.60 -18.58 -46.49
CA ASP A 4 -17.62 -18.87 -45.49
C ASP A 4 -17.14 -19.95 -44.52
N GLU A 5 -17.11 -19.56 -43.24
CA GLU A 5 -16.89 -20.36 -42.03
C GLU A 5 -15.45 -20.58 -41.54
N ILE A 6 -14.74 -19.47 -41.27
CA ILE A 6 -13.81 -19.45 -40.13
C ILE A 6 -14.54 -18.76 -38.98
N HIS A 7 -15.15 -19.56 -38.11
CA HIS A 7 -15.79 -19.08 -36.89
C HIS A 7 -14.71 -18.72 -35.87
N GLN A 8 -14.31 -17.45 -35.89
CA GLN A 8 -13.35 -16.93 -34.95
C GLN A 8 -14.07 -16.40 -33.71
N THR A 9 -13.84 -17.04 -32.56
CA THR A 9 -14.08 -16.43 -31.25
C THR A 9 -12.75 -16.38 -30.54
N VAL A 10 -12.10 -15.20 -30.54
CA VAL A 10 -10.95 -14.95 -29.67
C VAL A 10 -11.49 -14.21 -28.45
N TYR A 11 -11.54 -14.90 -27.33
CA TYR A 11 -11.86 -14.27 -26.06
C TYR A 11 -10.66 -13.44 -25.62
N SER A 12 -10.86 -12.14 -25.40
CA SER A 12 -9.93 -11.35 -24.61
C SER A 12 -10.27 -11.53 -23.14
N VAL A 13 -9.27 -11.81 -22.31
CA VAL A 13 -9.41 -11.66 -20.87
C VAL A 13 -9.07 -10.19 -20.58
N LYS A 14 -10.09 -9.37 -20.34
CA LYS A 14 -9.90 -7.99 -19.90
C LYS A 14 -9.53 -7.97 -18.42
N GLY A 15 -8.65 -7.06 -18.00
CA GLY A 15 -8.28 -6.87 -16.59
C GLY A 15 -7.34 -7.94 -16.02
N LEU A 16 -6.32 -8.34 -16.79
CA LEU A 16 -5.26 -9.20 -16.26
C LEU A 16 -4.28 -8.33 -15.47
N THR A 17 -3.96 -8.72 -14.24
CA THR A 17 -2.89 -8.08 -13.48
C THR A 17 -1.55 -8.75 -13.79
N GLU A 18 -0.44 -8.01 -13.67
CA GLU A 18 0.91 -8.58 -13.81
C GLU A 18 1.11 -9.86 -12.97
N GLY A 19 1.76 -10.87 -13.55
CA GLY A 19 1.92 -12.22 -13.00
C GLY A 19 0.80 -13.20 -13.35
N SER A 20 -0.31 -12.72 -13.92
CA SER A 20 -1.36 -13.60 -14.45
C SER A 20 -0.93 -14.26 -15.75
N ASN A 21 -1.50 -15.42 -16.08
CA ASN A 21 -1.32 -16.03 -17.40
C ASN A 21 -2.42 -15.53 -18.36
N ALA A 22 -2.04 -15.04 -19.53
CA ALA A 22 -2.98 -14.77 -20.61
C ALA A 22 -3.14 -16.02 -21.48
N THR A 23 -4.38 -16.32 -21.89
CA THR A 23 -4.68 -17.43 -22.78
C THR A 23 -5.58 -16.98 -23.91
N PHE A 24 -5.10 -17.09 -25.14
CA PHE A 24 -5.90 -16.88 -26.35
C PHE A 24 -6.25 -18.22 -26.98
N VAL A 25 -7.52 -18.42 -27.30
CA VAL A 25 -8.00 -19.62 -27.99
C VAL A 25 -8.74 -19.18 -29.24
N CYS A 26 -8.56 -19.93 -30.33
CA CYS A 26 -9.32 -19.76 -31.56
C CYS A 26 -9.62 -21.12 -32.18
N LYS A 27 -10.68 -21.19 -32.99
CA LYS A 27 -10.98 -22.34 -33.84
C LYS A 27 -10.75 -21.93 -35.29
N ILE A 28 -9.89 -22.66 -36.00
CA ILE A 28 -9.55 -22.42 -37.40
C ILE A 28 -9.63 -23.75 -38.14
N THR A 29 -10.42 -23.75 -39.21
CA THR A 29 -10.61 -24.89 -40.09
C THR A 29 -10.34 -24.48 -41.53
N GLY A 30 -9.89 -25.43 -42.35
CA GLY A 30 -9.62 -25.18 -43.76
C GLY A 30 -9.18 -26.45 -44.47
N GLN A 31 -9.42 -26.51 -45.76
CA GLN A 31 -9.06 -27.62 -46.65
C GLN A 31 -8.28 -27.04 -47.83
N PRO A 32 -7.00 -27.41 -48.04
CA PRO A 32 -6.14 -28.22 -47.15
C PRO A 32 -5.92 -27.57 -45.77
N LYS A 33 -5.53 -28.38 -44.77
CA LYS A 33 -5.30 -27.93 -43.39
C LYS A 33 -4.36 -26.71 -43.38
N PRO A 34 -4.78 -25.56 -42.82
CA PRO A 34 -3.96 -24.37 -42.80
C PRO A 34 -2.82 -24.46 -41.79
N VAL A 35 -1.72 -23.77 -42.09
CA VAL A 35 -0.62 -23.52 -41.16
C VAL A 35 -0.97 -22.30 -40.32
N ILE A 36 -0.88 -22.43 -39.00
CA ILE A 36 -1.22 -21.36 -38.05
C ILE A 36 0.04 -20.76 -37.44
N LYS A 37 0.11 -19.43 -37.42
CA LYS A 37 1.20 -18.66 -36.83
C LYS A 37 0.67 -17.51 -35.98
N TRP A 38 1.34 -17.26 -34.86
CA TRP A 38 1.06 -16.10 -33.99
C TRP A 38 2.16 -15.05 -34.13
N PHE A 39 1.81 -13.78 -33.96
CA PHE A 39 2.71 -12.64 -34.14
C PHE A 39 2.52 -11.63 -32.99
N LYS A 40 3.63 -11.10 -32.47
CA LYS A 40 3.68 -9.98 -31.51
C LYS A 40 4.45 -8.84 -32.18
N ARG A 41 3.85 -7.64 -32.27
CA ARG A 41 4.47 -6.47 -32.93
C ARG A 41 5.02 -6.80 -34.33
N GLY A 42 4.29 -7.62 -35.10
CA GLY A 42 4.65 -8.05 -36.46
C GLY A 42 5.71 -9.15 -36.57
N LYS A 43 6.34 -9.58 -35.46
CA LYS A 43 7.32 -10.68 -35.44
C LYS A 43 6.62 -12.00 -35.11
N GLU A 44 6.94 -13.05 -35.86
CA GLU A 44 6.44 -14.40 -35.58
C GLU A 44 6.90 -14.86 -34.20
N ILE A 45 5.95 -15.33 -33.40
CA ILE A 45 6.19 -15.84 -32.06
C ILE A 45 6.61 -17.30 -32.18
N GLN A 46 7.74 -17.64 -31.55
CA GLN A 46 8.13 -19.03 -31.35
C GLN A 46 7.86 -19.43 -29.90
N ALA A 47 7.38 -20.66 -29.70
CA ALA A 47 7.18 -21.20 -28.37
C ALA A 47 8.54 -21.52 -27.73
N ASP A 48 8.74 -21.06 -26.51
CA ASP A 48 9.93 -21.36 -25.69
C ASP A 48 9.63 -22.40 -24.58
N GLY A 49 8.35 -22.79 -24.43
CA GLY A 49 7.89 -23.77 -23.44
C GLY A 49 7.79 -23.23 -22.01
N THR A 50 8.24 -22.00 -21.75
CA THR A 50 8.20 -21.34 -20.44
C THR A 50 7.23 -20.17 -20.46
N LYS A 51 7.65 -19.02 -21.01
CA LYS A 51 6.86 -17.80 -21.17
C LYS A 51 5.78 -17.98 -22.23
N ILE A 52 6.12 -18.61 -23.35
CA ILE A 52 5.23 -18.77 -24.50
C ILE A 52 4.97 -20.25 -24.77
N LYS A 53 3.70 -20.63 -24.75
CA LYS A 53 3.25 -21.97 -25.15
C LYS A 53 2.23 -21.87 -26.27
N ILE A 54 2.46 -22.60 -27.35
CA ILE A 54 1.54 -22.71 -28.48
C ILE A 54 1.08 -24.15 -28.57
N GLN A 55 -0.24 -24.36 -28.59
CA GLN A 55 -0.84 -25.69 -28.59
C GLN A 55 -1.92 -25.81 -29.67
N GLU A 56 -2.03 -27.01 -30.25
CA GLU A 56 -3.11 -27.37 -31.17
C GLU A 56 -3.89 -28.56 -30.59
N PHE A 57 -5.21 -28.47 -30.63
CA PHE A 57 -6.13 -29.51 -30.19
C PHE A 57 -7.00 -30.01 -31.34
N LYS A 58 -7.58 -31.20 -31.18
CA LYS A 58 -8.50 -31.79 -32.16
C LYS A 58 -9.67 -30.84 -32.46
N GLY A 59 -10.15 -30.86 -33.70
CA GLY A 59 -11.27 -30.01 -34.13
C GLY A 59 -10.86 -28.59 -34.57
N GLY A 60 -9.56 -28.37 -34.82
CA GLY A 60 -9.04 -27.10 -35.33
C GLY A 60 -8.89 -26.02 -34.26
N TYR A 61 -8.75 -26.40 -32.99
CA TYR A 61 -8.53 -25.42 -31.92
C TYR A 61 -7.04 -25.14 -31.76
N HIS A 62 -6.69 -23.87 -31.67
CA HIS A 62 -5.32 -23.40 -31.44
C HIS A 62 -5.30 -22.47 -30.24
N GLN A 63 -4.25 -22.58 -29.43
CA GLN A 63 -4.08 -21.81 -28.21
C GLN A 63 -2.69 -21.18 -28.15
N LEU A 64 -2.65 -19.91 -27.72
CA LEU A 64 -1.45 -19.20 -27.31
C LEU A 64 -1.58 -18.88 -25.82
N VAL A 65 -0.66 -19.38 -25.01
CA VAL A 65 -0.52 -19.02 -23.59
C VAL A 65 0.70 -18.15 -23.43
N ILE A 66 0.52 -16.99 -22.79
CA ILE A 66 1.59 -16.13 -22.31
C ILE A 66 1.57 -16.27 -20.80
N ALA A 67 2.54 -17.00 -20.27
CA ALA A 67 2.67 -17.16 -18.84
C ALA A 67 3.17 -15.86 -18.21
N ASP A 68 2.79 -15.63 -16.96
CA ASP A 68 3.47 -14.67 -16.10
C ASP A 68 3.55 -13.25 -16.70
N CYS A 69 2.43 -12.75 -17.23
CA CYS A 69 2.35 -11.52 -18.00
C CYS A 69 2.96 -10.31 -17.28
N ASP A 70 3.67 -9.48 -18.02
CA ASP A 70 4.14 -8.16 -17.59
C ASP A 70 3.59 -7.08 -18.54
N THR A 71 3.84 -5.81 -18.22
CA THR A 71 3.41 -4.67 -19.05
C THR A 71 3.96 -4.70 -20.49
N GLU A 72 5.10 -5.36 -20.76
CA GLU A 72 5.61 -5.53 -22.13
C GLU A 72 4.78 -6.53 -22.96
N ASP A 73 4.00 -7.38 -22.33
CA ASP A 73 3.00 -8.23 -22.99
C ASP A 73 1.71 -7.49 -23.33
N SER A 74 1.46 -6.32 -22.74
CA SER A 74 0.30 -5.48 -23.06
C SER A 74 0.41 -4.91 -24.48
N THR A 75 -0.10 -5.66 -25.46
CA THR A 75 -0.02 -5.30 -26.88
C THR A 75 -1.05 -6.06 -27.70
N VAL A 76 -1.06 -5.81 -29.01
CA VAL A 76 -1.89 -6.54 -29.96
C VAL A 76 -1.14 -7.75 -30.49
N TYR A 77 -1.76 -8.92 -30.35
CA TYR A 77 -1.31 -10.17 -30.94
C TYR A 77 -2.10 -10.44 -32.21
N GLN A 78 -1.43 -10.96 -33.24
CA GLN A 78 -2.06 -11.37 -34.50
C GLN A 78 -1.93 -12.88 -34.67
N ILE A 79 -3.01 -13.52 -35.09
CA ILE A 79 -3.00 -14.88 -35.61
C ILE A 79 -3.14 -14.85 -37.13
N ARG A 80 -2.39 -15.70 -37.84
CA ARG A 80 -2.48 -15.89 -39.28
C ARG A 80 -2.64 -17.37 -39.61
N ALA A 81 -3.60 -17.64 -40.50
CA ALA A 81 -3.80 -18.97 -41.07
C ALA A 81 -3.55 -18.91 -42.57
N THR A 82 -2.75 -19.83 -43.10
CA THR A 82 -2.39 -19.85 -44.52
C THR A 82 -2.47 -21.26 -45.08
N ASN A 83 -3.10 -21.40 -46.25
CA ASN A 83 -3.07 -22.61 -47.06
C ASN A 83 -2.97 -22.25 -48.56
N GLN A 84 -3.04 -23.25 -49.44
CA GLN A 84 -2.98 -23.03 -50.90
C GLN A 84 -4.12 -22.16 -51.44
N GLY A 85 -5.24 -22.04 -50.72
CA GLY A 85 -6.39 -21.23 -51.10
C GLY A 85 -6.30 -19.77 -50.67
N GLY A 86 -5.34 -19.40 -49.82
CA GLY A 86 -5.14 -18.02 -49.38
C GLY A 86 -4.67 -17.90 -47.94
N SER A 87 -4.74 -16.67 -47.42
CA SER A 87 -4.37 -16.34 -46.06
C SER A 87 -5.42 -15.46 -45.40
N ILE A 88 -5.74 -15.76 -44.15
CA ILE A 88 -6.55 -14.90 -43.29
C ILE A 88 -5.75 -14.52 -42.04
N SER A 89 -6.13 -13.41 -41.41
CA SER A 89 -5.52 -12.99 -40.16
C SER A 89 -6.51 -12.24 -39.29
N ALA A 90 -6.28 -12.28 -37.99
CA ALA A 90 -7.04 -11.48 -37.05
C ALA A 90 -6.21 -11.14 -35.81
N THR A 91 -6.71 -10.18 -35.03
CA THR A 91 -5.97 -9.60 -33.92
C THR A 91 -6.73 -9.70 -32.61
N VAL A 92 -6.00 -9.68 -31.50
CA VAL A 92 -6.53 -9.59 -30.14
C VAL A 92 -5.62 -8.69 -29.30
N SER A 93 -6.21 -7.80 -28.52
CA SER A 93 -5.47 -6.98 -27.57
C SER A 93 -5.33 -7.70 -26.24
N LEU A 94 -4.12 -7.70 -25.71
CA LEU A 94 -3.82 -8.00 -24.32
C LEU A 94 -3.65 -6.68 -23.58
N ASP A 95 -4.36 -6.53 -22.46
CA ASP A 95 -4.15 -5.43 -21.54
C ASP A 95 -3.72 -6.01 -20.18
N VAL A 96 -2.55 -5.62 -19.72
CA VAL A 96 -1.96 -6.06 -18.45
C VAL A 96 -1.87 -4.85 -17.53
N GLU A 97 -2.71 -4.83 -16.51
CA GLU A 97 -2.68 -3.81 -15.47
C GLU A 97 -1.49 -4.07 -14.53
N SER A 98 -0.67 -3.04 -14.35
CA SER A 98 0.42 -3.05 -13.38
C SER A 98 -0.14 -3.20 -11.97
N LYS A 99 0.31 -4.21 -11.21
CA LYS A 99 -0.06 -4.35 -9.79
C LYS A 99 0.86 -3.51 -8.91
N LEU A 100 0.84 -2.19 -9.12
CA LEU A 100 1.63 -1.22 -8.36
C LEU A 100 0.90 -0.82 -7.07
N SER A 101 0.57 -1.79 -6.22
CA SER A 101 -0.04 -1.52 -4.91
C SER A 101 0.78 -2.15 -3.79
N MET A 102 1.33 -1.31 -2.92
CA MET A 102 1.82 -1.71 -1.60
C MET A 102 0.68 -1.51 -0.61
N ASP A 103 0.27 -2.58 0.07
CA ASP A 103 -0.83 -2.51 1.03
C ASP A 103 -0.40 -1.78 2.31
N GLU A 104 -1.39 -1.23 3.03
CA GLU A 104 -1.19 -0.76 4.41
C GLU A 104 -0.82 -1.94 5.31
N VAL A 105 0.18 -1.76 6.17
CA VAL A 105 0.63 -2.75 7.14
C VAL A 105 0.42 -2.20 8.54
N THR A 106 -0.23 -2.99 9.39
CA THR A 106 -0.33 -2.71 10.83
C THR A 106 0.63 -3.61 11.59
N ALA A 107 1.44 -3.05 12.50
CA ALA A 107 2.38 -3.80 13.32
C ALA A 107 2.38 -3.30 14.77
N LYS A 108 2.72 -4.15 15.73
CA LYS A 108 2.90 -3.74 17.13
C LYS A 108 4.23 -3.03 17.32
N LEU A 109 4.23 -1.95 18.12
CA LEU A 109 5.46 -1.27 18.52
C LEU A 109 6.44 -2.28 19.16
N GLY A 110 7.70 -2.22 18.74
CA GLY A 110 8.77 -3.13 19.16
C GLY A 110 8.78 -4.48 18.42
N GLN A 111 7.89 -4.69 17.44
CA GLN A 111 7.94 -5.87 16.55
C GLN A 111 8.50 -5.50 15.18
N THR A 112 8.70 -6.51 14.35
CA THR A 112 9.12 -6.31 12.97
C THR A 112 7.90 -6.15 12.07
N ALA A 113 7.92 -5.14 11.20
CA ALA A 113 6.96 -4.98 10.11
C ALA A 113 7.61 -5.35 8.77
N THR A 114 6.82 -5.86 7.83
CA THR A 114 7.31 -6.15 6.47
C THR A 114 6.37 -5.55 5.43
N LEU A 115 6.87 -4.55 4.71
CA LEU A 115 6.21 -4.01 3.52
C LEU A 115 6.60 -4.85 2.31
N LYS A 116 5.64 -5.06 1.40
CA LYS A 116 5.82 -5.88 0.20
C LYS A 116 5.18 -5.21 -1.00
N CYS A 117 5.86 -5.24 -2.13
CA CYS A 117 5.28 -4.84 -3.41
C CYS A 117 5.83 -5.70 -4.54
N GLN A 118 5.09 -5.74 -5.64
CA GLN A 118 5.51 -6.39 -6.87
C GLN A 118 5.81 -5.33 -7.92
N ILE A 119 7.06 -5.27 -8.39
CA ILE A 119 7.46 -4.38 -9.48
C ILE A 119 8.34 -5.19 -10.43
N ILE A 120 7.95 -5.23 -11.70
CA ILE A 120 8.71 -5.94 -12.74
C ILE A 120 9.19 -4.90 -13.73
N GLY A 121 10.50 -4.86 -13.96
CA GLY A 121 11.09 -4.06 -15.02
C GLY A 121 12.02 -4.91 -15.86
N ARG A 122 12.09 -4.61 -17.16
CA ARG A 122 13.05 -5.20 -18.10
C ARG A 122 13.80 -4.07 -18.81
N PRO A 123 15.13 -3.94 -18.65
CA PRO A 123 16.03 -4.72 -17.78
C PRO A 123 15.64 -4.67 -16.29
N ILE A 124 16.13 -5.62 -15.49
CA ILE A 124 15.83 -5.69 -14.04
C ILE A 124 16.18 -4.32 -13.41
N PRO A 125 15.22 -3.65 -12.75
CA PRO A 125 15.44 -2.31 -12.23
C PRO A 125 16.22 -2.32 -10.92
N GLU A 126 16.92 -1.22 -10.65
CA GLU A 126 17.45 -0.93 -9.32
C GLU A 126 16.29 -0.54 -8.39
N ILE A 127 16.25 -1.11 -7.19
CA ILE A 127 15.19 -0.90 -6.20
C ILE A 127 15.71 -0.06 -5.05
N LYS A 128 14.99 1.01 -4.73
CA LYS A 128 15.27 1.90 -3.60
C LYS A 128 14.03 2.11 -2.75
N TRP A 129 14.24 2.18 -1.44
CA TRP A 129 13.18 2.42 -0.47
C TRP A 129 13.31 3.81 0.14
N TYR A 130 12.18 4.45 0.43
CA TYR A 130 12.10 5.78 1.00
C TYR A 130 11.10 5.80 2.16
N LYS A 131 11.36 6.63 3.17
CA LYS A 131 10.43 6.96 4.26
C LYS A 131 10.26 8.46 4.30
N GLY A 132 9.03 8.95 4.12
CA GLY A 132 8.76 10.40 4.08
C GLY A 132 9.62 11.16 3.06
N GLY A 133 9.87 10.55 1.90
CA GLY A 133 10.70 11.11 0.83
C GLY A 133 12.22 11.00 1.02
N LYS A 134 12.70 10.48 2.15
CA LYS A 134 14.14 10.28 2.40
C LYS A 134 14.55 8.83 2.12
N GLU A 135 15.61 8.66 1.34
CA GLU A 135 16.15 7.33 1.00
C GLU A 135 16.58 6.57 2.26
N ILE A 136 16.13 5.32 2.35
CA ILE A 136 16.43 4.40 3.42
C ILE A 136 17.77 3.74 3.16
N LYS A 137 18.62 3.72 4.17
CA LYS A 137 19.86 2.94 4.17
C LYS A 137 19.66 1.65 4.95
N GLU A 138 20.05 0.54 4.35
CA GLU A 138 19.99 -0.77 5.00
C GLU A 138 20.92 -0.86 6.22
N GLY A 139 20.53 -1.68 7.19
CA GLY A 139 21.24 -1.86 8.45
C GLY A 139 20.38 -2.59 9.47
N ARG A 140 20.62 -2.36 10.77
CA ARG A 140 19.85 -3.03 11.84
C ARG A 140 18.35 -2.71 11.84
N LYS A 141 17.98 -1.52 11.36
CA LYS A 141 16.59 -1.01 11.36
C LYS A 141 15.82 -1.41 10.10
N TYR A 142 16.52 -1.56 8.98
CA TYR A 142 15.94 -1.76 7.66
C TYR A 142 16.71 -2.85 6.92
N ALA A 143 16.01 -3.86 6.44
CA ALA A 143 16.57 -4.90 5.58
C ALA A 143 15.70 -5.05 4.34
N ALA A 144 16.29 -4.87 3.15
CA ALA A 144 15.57 -4.99 1.89
C ALA A 144 15.91 -6.32 1.20
N THR A 145 14.94 -6.91 0.52
CA THR A 145 15.18 -8.08 -0.35
C THR A 145 14.44 -7.93 -1.67
N SER A 146 15.01 -8.52 -2.72
CA SER A 146 14.44 -8.52 -4.06
C SER A 146 14.75 -9.84 -4.77
N ASP A 147 13.77 -10.41 -5.46
CA ASP A 147 13.95 -11.53 -6.40
C ASP A 147 13.81 -11.10 -7.87
N GLY A 148 13.78 -9.79 -8.14
CA GLY A 148 13.54 -9.19 -9.46
C GLY A 148 12.06 -8.92 -9.78
N ARG A 149 11.13 -9.55 -9.04
CA ARG A 149 9.68 -9.30 -9.14
C ARG A 149 9.11 -8.78 -7.83
N ASN A 150 9.40 -9.50 -6.74
CA ASN A 150 8.90 -9.25 -5.41
C ASN A 150 9.97 -8.49 -4.63
N HIS A 151 9.57 -7.39 -4.03
CA HIS A 151 10.45 -6.53 -3.24
C HIS A 151 9.88 -6.40 -1.84
N THR A 152 10.73 -6.56 -0.83
CA THR A 152 10.31 -6.42 0.57
C THR A 152 11.22 -5.48 1.32
N LEU A 153 10.64 -4.74 2.26
CA LEU A 153 11.34 -3.96 3.26
C LEU A 153 10.91 -4.42 4.64
N THR A 154 11.85 -4.97 5.39
CA THR A 154 11.67 -5.37 6.78
C THR A 154 12.14 -4.23 7.69
N ILE A 155 11.29 -3.83 8.63
CA ILE A 155 11.47 -2.64 9.48
C ILE A 155 11.40 -3.07 10.95
N SER A 156 12.41 -2.72 11.74
CA SER A 156 12.34 -2.79 13.21
C SER A 156 11.58 -1.57 13.74
N THR A 157 10.41 -1.79 14.36
CA THR A 157 9.47 -0.72 14.77
C THR A 157 9.66 -0.31 16.23
N ASP A 158 10.91 -0.06 16.62
CA ASP A 158 11.26 0.22 18.02
C ASP A 158 10.76 1.59 18.51
N GLN A 159 10.37 2.48 17.59
CA GLN A 159 9.97 3.86 17.88
C GLN A 159 8.67 4.22 17.14
N GLN A 160 7.82 5.05 17.73
CA GLN A 160 6.53 5.41 17.14
C GLN A 160 6.70 6.22 15.84
N GLU A 161 7.80 6.95 15.70
CA GLU A 161 8.15 7.67 14.48
C GLU A 161 8.40 6.72 13.30
N ASP A 162 8.50 5.40 13.52
CA ASP A 162 8.57 4.37 12.46
C ASP A 162 7.26 4.21 11.71
N GLU A 163 6.16 4.69 12.26
CA GLU A 163 4.93 4.88 11.53
C GLU A 163 5.10 5.86 10.36
N GLY A 164 4.36 5.63 9.27
CA GLY A 164 4.27 6.59 8.17
C GLY A 164 4.26 5.97 6.79
N LEU A 165 4.44 6.84 5.78
CA LEU A 165 4.43 6.45 4.37
C LEU A 165 5.82 5.97 3.94
N TYR A 166 5.86 4.76 3.40
CA TYR A 166 7.04 4.15 2.80
C TYR A 166 6.82 3.98 1.30
N THR A 167 7.85 4.25 0.51
CA THR A 167 7.80 4.19 -0.95
C THR A 167 8.88 3.26 -1.47
N CYS A 168 8.50 2.35 -2.35
CA CYS A 168 9.43 1.54 -3.14
C CYS A 168 9.50 2.14 -4.56
N LYS A 169 10.70 2.56 -4.97
CA LYS A 169 10.98 3.12 -6.29
C LYS A 169 11.86 2.16 -7.08
N ALA A 170 11.52 1.95 -8.35
CA ALA A 170 12.26 1.13 -9.28
C ALA A 170 12.71 1.97 -10.48
N VAL A 171 13.98 1.85 -10.87
CA VAL A 171 14.57 2.63 -11.98
C VAL A 171 15.40 1.71 -12.89
N ASN A 172 15.21 1.84 -14.20
CA ASN A 172 16.07 1.25 -15.23
C ASN A 172 16.20 2.19 -16.44
N GLU A 173 16.85 1.73 -17.52
CA GLU A 173 16.99 2.51 -18.76
C GLU A 173 15.68 2.77 -19.51
N ALA A 174 14.62 2.01 -19.23
CA ALA A 174 13.30 2.18 -19.84
C ALA A 174 12.44 3.23 -19.10
N GLY A 175 12.77 3.53 -17.84
CA GLY A 175 12.09 4.55 -17.05
C GLY A 175 12.13 4.29 -15.55
N GLU A 176 11.19 4.94 -14.84
CA GLU A 176 11.02 4.79 -13.40
C GLU A 176 9.55 4.60 -13.03
N CYS A 177 9.31 3.87 -11.93
CA CYS A 177 8.00 3.77 -11.31
C CYS A 177 8.13 3.66 -9.79
N GLU A 178 7.06 3.94 -9.07
CA GLU A 178 7.02 3.82 -7.62
C GLU A 178 5.65 3.37 -7.11
N THR A 179 5.64 2.75 -5.93
CA THR A 179 4.43 2.43 -5.18
C THR A 179 4.67 2.71 -3.71
N SER A 180 3.62 3.07 -2.98
CA SER A 180 3.73 3.47 -1.57
C SER A 180 2.68 2.76 -0.72
N GLY A 181 3.07 2.44 0.52
CA GLY A 181 2.21 1.84 1.53
C GLY A 181 2.45 2.50 2.89
N THR A 182 1.41 2.57 3.70
CA THR A 182 1.49 3.13 5.05
C THR A 182 1.80 2.01 6.05
N LEU A 183 2.80 2.22 6.90
CA LEU A 183 2.98 1.44 8.13
C LEU A 183 2.23 2.17 9.25
N VAL A 184 1.32 1.47 9.92
CA VAL A 184 0.57 1.93 11.10
C VAL A 184 1.02 1.11 12.31
N LEU A 185 1.28 1.78 13.45
CA LEU A 185 1.71 1.11 14.66
C LEU A 185 0.59 0.97 15.69
N GLU A 186 0.45 -0.24 16.22
CA GLU A 186 -0.38 -0.53 17.38
C GLU A 186 0.35 -0.07 18.66
N ALA A 187 0.19 1.20 19.01
CA ALA A 187 0.81 1.82 20.18
C ALA A 187 -0.20 2.68 20.94
N ALA A 188 0.05 2.94 22.22
CA ALA A 188 -0.66 4.00 22.94
C ALA A 188 -0.35 5.38 22.29
N PRO A 189 -1.21 6.39 22.42
CA PRO A 189 -0.95 7.69 21.81
C PRO A 189 0.29 8.36 22.42
N GLN A 190 0.97 9.21 21.66
CA GLN A 190 2.04 10.07 22.18
C GLN A 190 1.73 11.54 21.87
N PHE A 191 1.96 12.43 22.83
CA PHE A 191 1.80 13.86 22.60
C PHE A 191 3.02 14.39 21.82
N PRO A 192 2.81 15.14 20.72
CA PRO A 192 3.92 15.56 19.85
C PRO A 192 4.80 16.67 20.46
N VAL A 193 4.39 17.37 21.52
CA VAL A 193 5.11 18.52 22.10
C VAL A 193 4.69 18.75 23.56
N PRO A 194 5.56 19.26 24.48
CA PRO A 194 5.11 19.79 25.77
C PRO A 194 4.14 20.98 25.60
N LEU A 195 3.19 21.15 26.54
CA LEU A 195 2.21 22.24 26.55
C LEU A 195 2.93 23.60 26.49
N LYS A 196 2.64 24.42 25.47
CA LYS A 196 2.99 25.85 25.47
C LYS A 196 1.76 26.69 25.77
N ASP A 197 1.82 27.48 26.84
CA ASP A 197 1.05 28.64 27.36
C ASP A 197 -0.40 28.99 26.90
N LYS A 198 -1.03 28.24 26.00
CA LYS A 198 -2.46 28.31 25.70
C LYS A 198 -2.93 26.89 25.43
N PHE A 199 -3.79 26.39 26.32
CA PHE A 199 -4.31 25.03 26.35
C PHE A 199 -5.16 24.70 25.11
N PHE A 200 -4.49 24.42 24.00
CA PHE A 200 -5.03 23.65 22.90
C PHE A 200 -4.18 22.38 22.83
N ALA A 201 -4.75 21.25 23.26
CA ALA A 201 -4.21 19.95 22.91
C ALA A 201 -4.47 19.74 21.41
N THR A 202 -3.66 20.35 20.56
CA THR A 202 -3.68 20.04 19.14
C THR A 202 -2.97 18.70 18.98
N CYS A 203 -3.74 17.63 18.78
CA CYS A 203 -3.19 16.37 18.31
C CYS A 203 -2.55 16.65 16.95
N GLY A 204 -1.22 16.74 16.92
CA GLY A 204 -0.45 16.80 15.69
C GLY A 204 -0.83 15.58 14.85
N SER A 205 -1.39 15.85 13.69
CA SER A 205 -1.83 14.85 12.74
C SER A 205 -0.63 14.08 12.19
N THR A 206 -0.23 13.01 12.86
CA THR A 206 0.56 11.94 12.25
C THR A 206 -0.14 10.63 12.56
N VAL A 207 -1.01 10.27 11.61
CA VAL A 207 -1.40 8.90 11.23
C VAL A 207 -2.04 8.02 12.34
N ARG A 208 -3.23 8.41 12.81
CA ARG A 208 -4.31 7.49 13.26
C ARG A 208 -3.92 6.26 14.13
N SER A 209 -3.20 6.48 15.23
CA SER A 209 -3.73 5.92 16.48
C SER A 209 -4.99 6.74 16.80
N MET A 210 -6.19 6.25 16.44
CA MET A 210 -7.43 6.98 16.73
C MET A 210 -7.59 7.14 18.25
N ILE A 211 -7.29 8.32 18.76
CA ILE A 211 -7.58 8.69 20.15
C ILE A 211 -9.09 8.54 20.33
N THR A 212 -9.50 7.71 21.29
CA THR A 212 -10.90 7.48 21.62
C THR A 212 -11.43 8.55 22.57
N ASN A 213 -10.59 9.01 23.48
CA ASN A 213 -10.92 9.96 24.55
C ASN A 213 -9.64 10.51 25.21
N TYR A 214 -9.81 11.55 26.02
CA TYR A 214 -8.83 12.10 26.93
C TYR A 214 -9.23 11.83 28.38
N ILE A 215 -8.21 11.59 29.20
CA ILE A 215 -8.27 11.48 30.65
C ILE A 215 -7.71 12.78 31.22
N VAL A 216 -8.47 13.44 32.09
CA VAL A 216 -8.05 14.66 32.78
C VAL A 216 -8.05 14.39 34.26
N GLU A 217 -6.96 14.78 34.91
CA GLU A 217 -6.78 14.70 36.35
C GLU A 217 -6.34 16.07 36.89
N LYS A 218 -6.67 16.32 38.15
CA LYS A 218 -6.28 17.53 38.89
C LYS A 218 -5.55 17.15 40.18
N ARG A 219 -4.67 18.01 40.67
CA ARG A 219 -4.00 17.84 41.97
C ARG A 219 -3.88 19.21 42.64
N GLU A 220 -4.14 19.28 43.94
CA GLU A 220 -3.91 20.52 44.71
C GLU A 220 -2.41 20.84 44.81
N ASP A 221 -2.06 22.12 44.83
CA ASP A 221 -0.70 22.59 45.11
C ASP A 221 -0.42 22.55 46.62
N LYS A 222 -0.50 21.34 47.18
CA LYS A 222 -0.27 21.03 48.60
C LYS A 222 0.64 19.82 48.71
N GLU A 223 1.47 19.83 49.75
CA GLU A 223 2.34 18.70 50.07
C GLU A 223 1.51 17.45 50.36
N GLY A 224 1.85 16.34 49.70
CA GLY A 224 1.14 15.06 49.84
C GLY A 224 -0.20 14.96 49.08
N ALA A 225 -0.55 15.95 48.25
CA ALA A 225 -1.75 15.86 47.41
C ALA A 225 -1.57 14.80 46.31
N GLU A 226 -2.60 13.99 46.10
CA GLU A 226 -2.66 12.96 45.04
C GLU A 226 -3.45 13.47 43.82
N TRP A 227 -3.21 12.85 42.67
CA TRP A 227 -3.98 13.12 41.46
C TRP A 227 -5.41 12.57 41.58
N GLU A 228 -6.39 13.43 41.32
CA GLU A 228 -7.82 13.12 41.33
C GLU A 228 -8.35 13.09 39.89
N LEU A 229 -9.09 12.04 39.53
CA LEU A 229 -9.76 11.93 38.23
C LEU A 229 -10.85 12.98 38.08
N VAL A 230 -10.71 13.82 37.06
CA VAL A 230 -11.76 14.77 36.63
C VAL A 230 -12.72 14.09 35.66
N SER A 231 -12.19 13.47 34.61
CA SER A 231 -12.98 12.72 33.62
C SER A 231 -12.07 11.81 32.79
N SER A 232 -12.59 10.68 32.35
CA SER A 232 -11.93 9.75 31.43
C SER A 232 -12.68 9.58 30.11
N SER A 233 -13.65 10.43 29.79
CA SER A 233 -14.53 10.25 28.62
C SER A 233 -14.58 11.49 27.71
N ILE A 234 -13.58 12.37 27.79
CA ILE A 234 -13.57 13.63 27.04
C ILE A 234 -13.18 13.34 25.59
N THR A 235 -14.09 13.55 24.65
CA THR A 235 -13.83 13.34 23.21
C THR A 235 -13.39 14.61 22.48
N GLY A 236 -13.61 15.79 23.08
CA GLY A 236 -13.15 17.08 22.58
C GLY A 236 -11.80 17.50 23.14
N THR A 237 -11.34 18.70 22.76
CA THR A 237 -10.07 19.28 23.25
C THR A 237 -10.26 20.25 24.42
N SER A 238 -11.45 20.26 25.03
CA SER A 238 -11.77 21.09 26.20
C SER A 238 -12.70 20.36 27.15
N CYS A 239 -12.59 20.66 28.46
CA CYS A 239 -13.51 20.17 29.47
C CYS A 239 -13.67 21.21 30.59
N ARG A 240 -14.75 21.07 31.38
CA ARG A 240 -14.96 21.87 32.59
C ARG A 240 -14.49 21.07 33.80
N ILE A 241 -13.65 21.69 34.63
CA ILE A 241 -13.15 21.07 35.85
C ILE A 241 -14.06 21.46 37.03
N PRO A 242 -14.69 20.50 37.72
CA PRO A 242 -15.55 20.76 38.87
C PRO A 242 -14.76 20.84 40.17
N ASN A 243 -15.42 21.34 41.22
CA ASN A 243 -14.93 21.31 42.61
C ASN A 243 -13.55 21.97 42.75
N LEU A 244 -13.39 23.16 42.16
CA LEU A 244 -12.21 24.00 42.35
C LEU A 244 -12.51 25.01 43.47
N VAL A 245 -11.56 25.18 44.38
CA VAL A 245 -11.66 26.15 45.48
C VAL A 245 -11.00 27.46 45.05
N GLU A 246 -11.69 28.58 45.31
CA GLU A 246 -11.16 29.91 45.01
C GLU A 246 -9.92 30.22 45.87
N ASN A 247 -8.91 30.86 45.27
CA ASN A 247 -7.62 31.21 45.86
C ASN A 247 -6.70 30.03 46.19
N GLU A 248 -7.04 28.82 45.74
CA GLU A 248 -6.17 27.64 45.84
C GLU A 248 -5.44 27.38 44.50
N GLY A 249 -4.24 26.81 44.59
CA GLY A 249 -3.44 26.40 43.43
C GLY A 249 -3.73 24.95 43.03
N TYR A 250 -3.79 24.68 41.72
CA TYR A 250 -3.96 23.33 41.19
C TYR A 250 -3.01 23.04 40.03
N PHE A 251 -2.48 21.82 39.98
CA PHE A 251 -1.91 21.23 38.79
C PHE A 251 -2.98 20.46 38.03
N PHE A 252 -2.83 20.40 36.70
CA PHE A 252 -3.67 19.58 35.83
C PHE A 252 -2.80 18.72 34.95
N ARG A 253 -3.29 17.52 34.62
CA ARG A 253 -2.65 16.69 33.60
C ARG A 253 -3.67 16.05 32.68
N VAL A 254 -3.23 15.78 31.46
CA VAL A 254 -4.05 15.17 30.42
C VAL A 254 -3.32 13.97 29.83
N SER A 255 -4.01 12.84 29.70
CA SER A 255 -3.54 11.66 28.95
C SER A 255 -4.50 11.40 27.80
N ALA A 256 -3.98 11.04 26.63
CA ALA A 256 -4.78 10.55 25.52
C ALA A 256 -4.94 9.04 25.61
N GLN A 257 -6.12 8.50 25.33
CA GLN A 257 -6.40 7.07 25.35
C GLN A 257 -6.80 6.58 23.96
N ASN A 258 -6.38 5.36 23.64
CA ASN A 258 -6.90 4.58 22.52
C ASN A 258 -7.11 3.11 22.94
N ARG A 259 -7.41 2.22 21.99
CA ARG A 259 -7.59 0.78 22.25
C ARG A 259 -6.35 0.04 22.78
N TYR A 260 -5.16 0.64 22.68
CA TYR A 260 -3.88 0.05 23.06
C TYR A 260 -3.34 0.57 24.40
N GLY A 261 -3.86 1.69 24.89
CA GLY A 261 -3.51 2.22 26.21
C GLY A 261 -3.61 3.73 26.30
N ASN A 262 -2.98 4.25 27.35
CA ASN A 262 -2.91 5.67 27.65
C ASN A 262 -1.53 6.20 27.26
N SER A 263 -1.48 7.43 26.76
CA SER A 263 -0.25 8.18 26.61
C SER A 263 0.38 8.46 27.97
N GLU A 264 1.64 8.88 27.95
CA GLU A 264 2.19 9.63 29.08
C GLU A 264 1.33 10.87 29.37
N SER A 265 1.26 11.24 30.64
CA SER A 265 0.47 12.36 31.10
C SER A 265 1.20 13.67 30.82
N LEU A 266 0.47 14.61 30.24
CA LEU A 266 0.96 15.93 29.94
C LEU A 266 0.49 16.91 31.02
N GLU A 267 1.42 17.34 31.88
CA GLU A 267 1.12 18.12 33.09
C GLU A 267 1.35 19.63 32.88
N THR A 268 0.60 20.45 33.61
CA THR A 268 0.84 21.90 33.69
C THR A 268 2.22 22.18 34.30
N PRO A 269 3.02 23.09 33.72
CA PRO A 269 4.40 23.35 34.19
C PRO A 269 4.46 24.05 35.56
N SER A 270 3.36 24.67 35.99
CA SER A 270 3.21 25.34 37.28
C SER A 270 1.76 25.27 37.76
N ALA A 271 1.55 25.45 39.06
CA ALA A 271 0.22 25.51 39.65
C ALA A 271 -0.58 26.71 39.11
N ILE A 272 -1.85 26.47 38.78
CA ILE A 272 -2.80 27.48 38.34
C ILE A 272 -3.61 27.93 39.55
N LEU A 273 -3.49 29.21 39.90
CA LEU A 273 -4.28 29.83 40.96
C LEU A 273 -5.71 30.10 40.48
N ILE A 274 -6.71 29.55 41.18
CA ILE A 274 -8.11 29.73 40.83
C ILE A 274 -8.60 31.08 41.31
N LYS A 275 -8.98 31.94 40.37
CA LYS A 275 -9.56 33.26 40.64
C LYS A 275 -11.08 33.21 40.60
N SER A 276 -11.73 34.06 41.39
CA SER A 276 -13.17 34.31 41.27
C SER A 276 -13.53 34.66 39.82
N GLN A 277 -14.58 34.03 39.32
CA GLN A 277 -15.24 34.47 38.10
C GLN A 277 -15.94 35.79 38.42
N LEU A 278 -15.31 36.92 38.10
CA LEU A 278 -15.97 38.23 38.11
C LEU A 278 -17.22 38.13 37.22
N ARG A 279 -18.41 38.06 37.84
CA ARG A 279 -19.67 38.26 37.13
C ARG A 279 -19.65 39.71 36.62
N LYS A 280 -19.42 39.88 35.31
CA LYS A 280 -19.74 41.13 34.63
C LYS A 280 -21.25 41.27 34.47
#